data_AF-A0A2T7LSF8-F1
#
_entry.id   AF-A0A2T7LSF8-F1
#
_cell.length_a   1.000
_cell.length_b   1.000
_cell.length_c   1.000
_cell.angle_alpha   90.00
_cell.angle_beta   90.00
_cell.angle_gamma   90.00
#
_symmetry.space_group_name_H-M   'P 1'
#
loop_
_entity.id
_entity.type
_entity.pdbx_description
1 polymer ?
#
loop_
_entity_poly.entity_id
_entity_poly.type
_entity_poly.pdbx_seq_one_letter_code
_entity_poly.pdbx_strand_id
1 'polypeptide(L)'
;MTDLMNSSSTASADRSSDAVASTDAEQAEREVRRVLAFQLGTTTRPELDDAVASLRGRVSALLGDPSAEEGKTHGGSADRGFLLEVTHLIDNPPAPHALSHEVYSHVRALARVLRKLVAMKGAAASVRPPLPVRPIPGRDGVR
;
A
#
# COMPACT_ATOMS: atom_id res chain seq x y z
N MET A 1 -32.54 23.36 -35.28
CA MET A 1 -31.11 23.05 -35.15
C MET A 1 -30.82 22.89 -33.68
N THR A 2 -30.71 21.64 -33.22
CA THR A 2 -30.61 21.25 -31.80
C THR A 2 -29.15 21.00 -31.45
N ASP A 3 -28.62 21.75 -30.49
CA ASP A 3 -27.38 21.46 -29.79
C ASP A 3 -27.67 21.40 -28.29
N LEU A 4 -27.64 20.19 -27.74
CA LEU A 4 -27.63 19.93 -26.30
C LEU A 4 -26.51 18.91 -26.06
N MET A 5 -25.32 19.45 -25.84
CA MET A 5 -24.14 18.73 -25.38
C MET A 5 -24.42 18.11 -24.02
N ASN A 6 -24.61 16.79 -24.00
CA ASN A 6 -24.63 16.00 -22.78
C ASN A 6 -23.22 15.45 -22.52
N SER A 7 -22.36 16.24 -21.86
CA SER A 7 -21.06 15.78 -21.38
C SER A 7 -21.14 15.44 -19.89
N SER A 8 -21.80 14.32 -19.58
CA SER A 8 -21.72 13.67 -18.26
C SER A 8 -20.72 12.52 -18.36
N SER A 9 -19.44 12.77 -18.05
CA SER A 9 -18.45 11.69 -17.89
C SER A 9 -17.27 12.13 -17.04
N THR A 10 -17.48 12.18 -15.72
CA THR A 10 -16.40 12.21 -14.72
C THR A 10 -16.54 11.12 -13.64
N ALA A 11 -17.58 10.27 -13.69
CA ALA A 11 -17.83 9.25 -12.66
C ALA A 11 -17.15 7.88 -12.90
N SER A 12 -16.55 7.65 -14.08
CA SER A 12 -16.03 6.31 -14.45
C SER A 12 -14.54 6.11 -14.15
N ALA A 13 -13.77 7.19 -14.00
CA ALA A 13 -12.32 7.08 -13.73
C ALA A 13 -12.05 6.60 -12.29
N ASP A 14 -12.85 7.06 -11.33
CA ASP A 14 -12.69 6.75 -9.90
C ASP A 14 -12.93 5.27 -9.60
N ARG A 15 -14.01 4.69 -10.14
CA ARG A 15 -14.33 3.26 -9.95
C ARG A 15 -13.33 2.31 -10.62
N SER A 16 -12.72 2.74 -11.73
CA SER A 16 -11.72 1.93 -12.43
C SER A 16 -10.39 1.90 -11.66
N SER A 17 -9.97 3.05 -11.12
CA SER A 17 -8.76 3.15 -10.31
C SER A 17 -8.87 2.38 -8.99
N ASP A 18 -10.03 2.44 -8.34
CA ASP A 18 -10.28 1.77 -7.07
C ASP A 18 -10.37 0.24 -7.23
N ALA A 19 -10.97 -0.25 -8.33
CA ALA A 19 -11.02 -1.69 -8.64
C ALA A 19 -9.63 -2.28 -8.91
N VAL A 20 -8.78 -1.58 -9.67
CA VAL A 20 -7.40 -2.01 -9.95
C VAL A 20 -6.56 -1.97 -8.67
N ALA A 21 -6.70 -0.92 -7.86
CA ALA A 21 -6.05 -0.81 -6.56
C ALA A 21 -6.46 -1.92 -5.58
N SER A 22 -7.74 -2.33 -5.60
CA SER A 22 -8.25 -3.46 -4.82
C SER A 22 -7.65 -4.79 -5.27
N THR A 23 -7.54 -5.03 -6.58
CA THR A 23 -6.92 -6.27 -7.08
C THR A 23 -5.43 -6.38 -6.78
N ASP A 24 -4.71 -5.26 -6.80
CA ASP A 24 -3.28 -5.21 -6.47
C ASP A 24 -3.03 -5.47 -4.97
N ALA A 25 -3.87 -4.89 -4.12
CA ALA A 25 -3.81 -5.11 -2.67
C ALA A 25 -4.08 -6.57 -2.31
N GLU A 26 -5.11 -7.19 -2.88
CA GLU A 26 -5.40 -8.62 -2.67
C GLU A 26 -4.26 -9.53 -3.14
N GLN A 27 -3.69 -9.23 -4.31
CA GLN A 27 -2.59 -10.02 -4.85
C GLN A 27 -1.32 -9.86 -4.01
N ALA A 28 -1.03 -8.65 -3.53
CA ALA A 28 0.05 -8.41 -2.57
C ALA A 28 -0.18 -9.17 -1.26
N GLU A 29 -1.41 -9.25 -0.77
CA GLU A 29 -1.74 -10.01 0.44
C GLU A 29 -1.56 -11.52 0.28
N ARG A 30 -1.97 -12.08 -0.86
CA ARG A 30 -1.74 -13.49 -1.20
C ARG A 30 -0.25 -13.79 -1.25
N GLU A 31 0.53 -12.90 -1.86
CA GLU A 31 1.99 -13.01 -1.94
C GLU A 31 2.64 -13.01 -0.57
N VAL A 32 2.27 -12.05 0.29
CA VAL A 32 2.74 -11.95 1.67
C VAL A 32 2.43 -13.24 2.44
N ARG A 33 1.21 -13.77 2.31
CA ARG A 33 0.83 -15.02 2.97
C ARG A 33 1.69 -16.20 2.49
N ARG A 34 1.91 -16.32 1.18
CA ARG A 34 2.78 -17.36 0.61
C ARG A 34 4.19 -17.27 1.15
N VAL A 35 4.79 -16.09 1.12
CA VAL A 35 6.18 -15.88 1.55
C VAL A 35 6.34 -16.09 3.06
N LEU A 36 5.38 -15.65 3.87
CA LEU A 36 5.46 -15.85 5.32
C LEU A 36 5.28 -17.33 5.73
N ALA A 37 4.80 -18.18 4.82
CA ALA A 37 4.76 -19.63 5.01
C ALA A 37 6.12 -20.31 4.76
N PHE A 38 7.10 -19.60 4.18
CA PHE A 38 8.44 -20.17 3.96
C PHE A 38 9.12 -20.53 5.28
N GLN A 39 9.78 -21.68 5.29
CA GLN A 39 10.50 -22.22 6.43
C GLN A 39 11.98 -22.34 6.09
N LEU A 40 12.82 -21.77 6.95
CA LEU A 40 14.26 -21.87 6.78
C LEU A 40 14.68 -23.34 6.87
N GLY A 41 15.42 -23.83 5.88
CA GLY A 41 15.87 -25.23 5.79
C GLY A 41 15.04 -26.11 4.85
N THR A 42 13.81 -25.71 4.50
CA THR A 42 13.02 -26.39 3.45
C THR A 42 12.89 -25.54 2.19
N THR A 43 12.83 -24.21 2.34
CA THR A 43 12.82 -23.28 1.21
C THR A 43 14.21 -23.17 0.60
N THR A 44 14.30 -23.34 -0.72
CA THR A 44 15.57 -23.31 -1.45
C THR A 44 16.05 -21.88 -1.70
N ARG A 45 17.35 -21.68 -1.96
CA ARG A 45 17.88 -20.35 -2.26
C ARG A 45 17.24 -19.71 -3.51
N PRO A 46 17.07 -20.42 -4.64
CA PRO A 46 16.36 -19.86 -5.79
C PRO A 46 14.93 -19.42 -5.47
N GLU A 47 14.18 -20.18 -4.68
CA GLU A 47 12.82 -19.78 -4.24
C GLU A 47 12.83 -18.49 -3.40
N LEU A 48 13.87 -18.29 -2.60
CA LEU A 48 14.03 -17.04 -1.85
C LEU A 48 14.36 -15.87 -2.78
N ASP A 49 15.25 -16.06 -3.75
CA ASP A 49 15.64 -15.01 -4.70
C ASP A 49 14.44 -14.60 -5.59
N ASP A 50 13.64 -15.56 -6.06
CA ASP A 50 12.39 -15.32 -6.79
C ASP A 50 11.38 -14.54 -5.93
N ALA A 51 11.26 -14.89 -4.66
CA ALA A 51 10.41 -14.17 -3.72
C ALA A 51 10.90 -12.74 -3.47
N VAL A 52 12.22 -12.50 -3.39
CA VAL A 52 12.78 -11.13 -3.30
C VAL A 52 12.37 -10.33 -4.53
N ALA A 53 12.59 -10.85 -5.74
CA ALA A 53 12.27 -10.15 -6.98
C ALA A 53 10.77 -9.81 -7.07
N SER A 54 9.89 -10.77 -6.79
CA SER A 54 8.44 -10.57 -6.80
C SER A 54 7.98 -9.55 -5.76
N LEU A 55 8.46 -9.65 -4.52
CA LEU A 55 8.08 -8.72 -3.46
C LEU A 55 8.58 -7.31 -3.75
N ARG A 56 9.81 -7.14 -4.24
CA ARG A 56 10.35 -5.83 -4.62
C ARG A 56 9.50 -5.17 -5.69
N GLY A 57 9.15 -5.89 -6.75
CA GLY A 57 8.29 -5.37 -7.81
C GLY A 57 6.94 -4.86 -7.28
N ARG A 58 6.34 -5.59 -6.33
CA ARG A 58 5.07 -5.21 -5.69
C ARG A 58 5.19 -4.02 -4.76
N VAL A 59 6.26 -3.96 -3.97
CA VAL A 59 6.53 -2.81 -3.10
C VAL A 59 6.73 -1.56 -3.96
N SER A 60 7.51 -1.63 -5.04
CA SER A 60 7.67 -0.53 -6.00
C SER A 60 6.34 -0.12 -6.64
N ALA A 61 5.50 -1.07 -7.04
CA ALA A 61 4.18 -0.76 -7.62
C ALA A 61 3.25 -0.05 -6.62
N LEU A 62 3.28 -0.42 -5.33
CA LEU A 62 2.43 0.19 -4.31
C LEU A 62 2.92 1.54 -3.80
N LEU A 63 4.23 1.78 -3.82
CA LEU A 63 4.80 3.10 -3.50
C LEU A 63 4.45 4.14 -4.57
N GLY A 64 4.18 3.71 -5.80
CA GLY A 64 3.97 4.62 -6.92
C GLY A 64 5.22 5.45 -7.22
N ASP A 65 5.09 6.41 -8.13
CA ASP A 65 6.16 7.38 -8.40
C ASP A 65 6.14 8.43 -7.28
N PRO A 66 7.14 8.48 -6.37
CA PRO A 66 7.11 9.37 -5.20
C PRO A 66 7.07 10.86 -5.59
N SER A 67 7.41 11.17 -6.83
CA SER A 67 7.38 12.52 -7.43
C SER A 67 5.97 13.07 -7.67
N ALA A 68 4.94 12.22 -7.80
CA ALA A 68 3.59 12.65 -8.17
C ALA A 68 2.70 13.06 -6.98
N GLU A 69 3.07 12.70 -5.75
CA GLU A 69 2.23 12.81 -4.54
C GLU A 69 2.82 13.74 -3.45
N GLU A 70 3.83 14.56 -3.78
CA GLU A 70 4.40 15.56 -2.86
C GLU A 70 3.41 16.67 -2.46
N GLY A 71 2.23 16.73 -3.09
CA GLY A 71 1.22 17.76 -2.82
C GLY A 71 0.03 17.36 -1.96
N LYS A 72 -0.20 16.07 -1.65
CA LYS A 72 -1.51 15.62 -1.10
C LYS A 72 -1.49 14.60 0.03
N THR A 73 -0.35 14.02 0.40
CA THR A 73 -0.35 13.01 1.46
C THR A 73 -0.32 13.64 2.85
N HIS A 74 -1.47 13.60 3.53
CA HIS A 74 -1.61 13.78 4.98
C HIS A 74 -0.94 12.60 5.73
N GLY A 75 0.37 12.40 5.53
CA GLY A 75 1.15 11.38 6.22
C GLY A 75 1.83 11.97 7.45
N GLY A 76 1.59 11.42 8.63
CA GLY A 76 2.26 11.84 9.86
C GLY A 76 3.76 11.58 9.80
N SER A 77 4.55 12.13 10.73
CA SER A 77 6.01 11.88 10.78
C SER A 77 6.37 10.38 10.83
N ALA A 78 5.48 9.54 11.40
CA ALA A 78 5.62 8.08 11.44
C ALA A 78 5.56 7.43 10.04
N ASP A 79 4.79 8.01 9.11
CA ASP A 79 4.67 7.49 7.75
C ASP A 79 5.93 7.81 6.94
N ARG A 80 6.53 8.99 7.16
CA ARG A 80 7.81 9.36 6.54
C ARG A 80 8.97 8.47 7.00
N GLY A 81 9.05 8.17 8.30
CA GLY A 81 10.06 7.26 8.84
C GLY A 81 9.95 5.86 8.24
N PHE A 82 8.71 5.35 8.12
CA PHE A 82 8.44 4.08 7.49
C PHE A 82 8.82 4.07 6.00
N LEU A 83 8.48 5.11 5.24
CA LEU A 83 8.86 5.19 3.82
C LEU A 83 10.39 5.16 3.62
N LEU A 84 11.16 5.78 4.51
CA LEU A 84 12.63 5.67 4.50
C LEU A 84 13.13 4.26 4.79
N GLU A 85 12.48 3.53 5.70
CA GLU A 85 12.81 2.11 5.94
C GLU A 85 12.52 1.27 4.68
N VAL A 86 11.42 1.58 3.99
CA VAL A 86 11.06 0.88 2.75
C VAL A 86 12.11 1.15 1.66
N THR A 87 12.47 2.41 1.42
CA THR A 87 13.49 2.74 0.41
C THR A 87 14.83 2.10 0.75
N HIS A 88 15.27 2.18 2.01
CA HIS A 88 16.49 1.53 2.45
C HIS A 88 16.48 0.02 2.18
N LEU A 89 15.37 -0.66 2.46
CA LEU A 89 15.24 -2.09 2.22
C LEU A 89 15.28 -2.45 0.73
N ILE A 90 14.72 -1.61 -0.15
CA ILE A 90 14.79 -1.82 -1.60
C ILE A 90 16.20 -1.52 -2.10
N ASP A 91 16.81 -0.42 -1.70
CA ASP A 91 18.11 -0.01 -2.23
C ASP A 91 19.26 -0.90 -1.79
N ASN A 92 19.05 -1.71 -0.73
CA ASN A 92 20.05 -2.61 -0.18
C ASN A 92 19.59 -4.08 -0.28
N PRO A 93 19.59 -4.69 -1.49
CA PRO A 93 19.38 -6.12 -1.64
C PRO A 93 20.48 -6.94 -0.94
N PRO A 94 20.21 -8.21 -0.59
CA PRO A 94 21.26 -9.12 -0.16
C PRO A 94 22.35 -9.25 -1.23
N ALA A 95 23.60 -9.36 -0.80
CA ALA A 95 24.71 -9.59 -1.72
C ALA A 95 24.52 -10.91 -2.50
N PRO A 96 25.08 -11.05 -3.72
CA PRO A 96 24.95 -12.29 -4.50
C PRO A 96 25.47 -13.54 -3.76
N HIS A 97 26.44 -13.36 -2.88
CA HIS A 97 27.07 -14.40 -2.07
C HIS A 97 26.55 -14.43 -0.61
N ALA A 98 25.49 -13.68 -0.30
CA ALA A 98 24.84 -13.69 1.01
C ALA A 98 24.43 -15.12 1.39
N LEU A 99 24.36 -15.41 2.69
CA LEU A 99 23.92 -16.72 3.17
C LEU A 99 22.39 -16.84 3.05
N SER A 100 21.87 -18.08 2.91
CA SER A 100 20.43 -18.29 2.73
C SER A 100 19.58 -17.72 3.88
N HIS A 101 20.12 -17.67 5.10
CA HIS A 101 19.42 -17.07 6.24
C HIS A 101 19.32 -15.54 6.14
N GLU A 102 20.30 -14.87 5.54
CA GLU A 102 20.28 -13.43 5.30
C GLU A 102 19.21 -13.09 4.26
N VAL A 103 19.17 -13.83 3.15
CA VAL A 103 18.13 -13.65 2.13
C VAL A 103 16.75 -13.98 2.70
N TYR A 104 16.62 -15.05 3.47
CA TYR A 104 15.38 -15.37 4.18
C TYR A 104 14.91 -14.22 5.09
N SER A 105 15.83 -13.60 5.84
CA SER A 105 15.52 -12.46 6.71
C SER A 105 15.06 -11.25 5.91
N HIS A 106 15.69 -10.98 4.77
CA HIS A 106 15.35 -9.90 3.85
C HIS A 106 13.98 -10.11 3.22
N VAL A 107 13.69 -11.32 2.75
CA VAL A 107 12.37 -11.73 2.22
C VAL A 107 11.27 -11.52 3.28
N ARG A 108 11.52 -11.91 4.53
CA ARG A 108 10.59 -11.68 5.66
C ARG A 108 10.39 -10.19 5.94
N ALA A 109 11.44 -9.38 5.87
CA ALA A 109 11.34 -7.93 6.03
C ALA A 109 10.48 -7.30 4.92
N LEU A 110 10.74 -7.65 3.66
CA LEU A 110 9.95 -7.18 2.51
C LEU A 110 8.47 -7.56 2.65
N ALA A 111 8.17 -8.80 3.08
CA ALA A 111 6.79 -9.23 3.30
C ALA A 111 6.08 -8.43 4.41
N ARG A 112 6.78 -8.05 5.48
CA ARG A 112 6.22 -7.20 6.56
C ARG A 112 5.96 -5.78 6.07
N VAL A 113 6.90 -5.21 5.32
CA VAL A 113 6.75 -3.89 4.70
C VAL A 113 5.55 -3.88 3.76
N LEU A 114 5.46 -4.87 2.86
CA LEU A 114 4.37 -4.99 1.90
C LEU A 114 3.01 -5.10 2.61
N ARG A 115 2.91 -5.89 3.69
CA ARG A 115 1.70 -5.98 4.52
C ARG A 115 1.30 -4.62 5.10
N LYS A 116 2.27 -3.85 5.62
CA LYS A 116 2.00 -2.53 6.20
C LYS A 116 1.58 -1.53 5.14
N LEU A 117 2.21 -1.53 3.96
CA LEU A 117 1.81 -0.69 2.83
C LEU A 117 0.38 -0.96 2.38
N VAL A 118 0.01 -2.24 2.25
CA VAL A 118 -1.38 -2.64 1.92
C VAL A 118 -2.36 -2.13 2.99
N ALA A 119 -2.03 -2.29 4.27
CA ALA A 119 -2.87 -1.80 5.38
C ALA A 119 -3.01 -0.28 5.38
N MET A 120 -1.94 0.47 5.08
CA MET A 120 -1.98 1.94 4.99
C MET A 120 -2.89 2.39 3.84
N LYS A 121 -2.80 1.76 2.67
CA LYS A 121 -3.65 2.08 1.51
C LYS A 121 -5.13 1.73 1.77
N GLY A 122 -5.39 0.61 2.44
CA GLY A 122 -6.75 0.21 2.85
C GLY A 122 -7.35 1.10 3.94
N ALA A 123 -6.54 1.59 4.88
CA ALA A 123 -6.99 2.55 5.90
C ALA A 123 -7.35 3.92 5.30
N ALA A 124 -6.59 4.37 4.29
CA ALA A 124 -6.91 5.59 3.54
C ALA A 124 -8.24 5.49 2.77
N ALA A 125 -8.61 4.29 2.28
CA ALA A 125 -9.90 4.04 1.63
C ALA A 125 -11.08 3.97 2.62
N SER A 126 -10.81 3.75 3.92
CA SER A 126 -11.84 3.78 4.95
C SER A 126 -12.17 5.22 5.34
N VAL A 127 -12.88 5.94 4.46
CA VAL A 127 -13.54 7.20 4.82
C VAL A 127 -14.60 6.87 5.86
N ARG A 128 -14.24 7.02 7.13
CA ARG A 128 -15.15 6.87 8.27
C ARG A 128 -16.39 7.71 8.00
N PRO A 129 -17.61 7.12 8.00
CA PRO A 129 -18.82 7.92 7.82
C PRO A 129 -18.85 9.00 8.91
N PRO A 130 -19.25 10.24 8.57
CA PRO A 130 -19.28 11.32 9.55
C PRO A 130 -20.12 10.88 10.74
N LEU A 131 -19.55 11.02 11.94
CA LEU A 131 -20.25 10.71 13.17
C LEU A 131 -21.56 11.53 13.20
N PRO A 132 -22.70 10.93 13.58
CA PRO A 132 -23.94 11.68 13.68
C PRO A 132 -23.75 12.81 14.69
N VAL A 133 -23.72 14.04 14.17
CA VAL A 133 -23.68 15.26 14.99
C VAL A 133 -25.01 15.31 15.72
N ARG A 134 -24.98 15.05 17.04
CA ARG A 134 -26.15 15.27 17.87
C ARG A 134 -26.40 16.78 17.93
N PRO A 135 -27.63 17.25 17.65
CA PRO A 135 -27.95 18.66 17.85
C PRO A 135 -27.71 19.01 19.32
N ILE A 136 -26.94 20.07 19.56
CA ILE A 136 -26.72 20.63 20.90
C ILE A 136 -28.05 21.27 21.32
N PRO A 137 -28.76 20.75 22.33
CA PRO A 137 -29.98 21.38 22.80
C PRO A 137 -29.61 22.66 23.55
N GLY A 138 -30.16 23.81 23.16
CA GLY A 138 -30.20 25.00 24.02
C GLY A 138 -29.57 26.30 23.51
N ARG A 139 -29.41 26.51 22.20
CA ARG A 139 -29.01 27.84 21.66
C ARG A 139 -30.14 28.59 20.95
N ASP A 140 -31.37 28.42 21.43
CA ASP A 140 -32.45 29.37 21.17
C ASP A 140 -32.96 29.86 22.53
N GLY A 141 -32.58 31.08 22.91
CA GLY A 141 -33.15 31.73 24.07
C GLY A 141 -32.19 32.58 24.89
N VAL A 142 -31.60 33.62 24.29
CA VAL A 142 -31.32 34.84 25.04
C VAL A 142 -31.72 36.02 24.16
N ARG A 143 -32.73 36.75 24.67
CA ARG A 143 -33.21 38.05 24.16
C ARG A 143 -32.11 39.09 24.19
#